data_AF-A0A957HIB6-F1
#
_entry.id   AF-A0A957HIB6-F1
#
_cell.length_a   1.000
_cell.length_b   1.000
_cell.length_c   1.000
_cell.angle_alpha   90.00
_cell.angle_beta   90.00
_cell.angle_gamma   90.00
#
_symmetry.space_group_name_H-M   'P 1'
#
loop_
_entity.id
_entity.type
_entity.pdbx_description
1 polymer ?
#
loop_
_entity_poly.entity_id
_entity_poly.type
_entity_poly.pdbx_seq_one_letter_code
_entity_poly.pdbx_strand_id
1 'polypeptide(L)' 'NGVFTTDNLVNSFDSAPLRYQLAVVVSQYAELLRNSYWVEGFNMRDLQIRAERLASQMNDEAVWELANLISYSQ' A
#
# COMPACT_ATOMS: atom_id res chain seq x y z
N ASN A 1 8.38 5.07 -29.22
CA ASN A 1 8.92 4.17 -28.18
C ASN A 1 9.05 4.95 -26.88
N GLY A 2 8.10 4.80 -25.96
CA GLY A 2 8.10 5.52 -24.69
C GLY A 2 8.96 4.79 -23.66
N VAL A 3 9.82 5.53 -22.95
CA VAL A 3 10.58 4.99 -21.82
C VAL A 3 9.60 4.73 -20.68
N PHE A 4 9.58 3.49 -20.17
CA PHE A 4 8.84 3.11 -18.98
C PHE A 4 9.74 3.27 -17.77
N THR A 5 9.45 4.24 -16.90
CA THR A 5 10.25 4.55 -15.70
C THR A 5 9.53 4.08 -14.42
N THR A 6 10.26 4.06 -13.31
CA THR A 6 9.69 3.87 -11.97
C THR A 6 8.66 4.95 -11.62
N ASP A 7 8.84 6.17 -12.10
CA ASP A 7 7.85 7.24 -11.92
C ASP A 7 6.56 6.93 -12.69
N ASN A 8 6.65 6.32 -13.88
CA ASN A 8 5.46 5.85 -14.58
C ASN A 8 4.71 4.77 -13.78
N LEU A 9 5.43 3.87 -13.11
CA LEU A 9 4.84 2.86 -12.23
C LEU A 9 4.13 3.47 -11.02
N VAL A 10 4.80 4.39 -10.31
CA VAL A 10 4.23 5.07 -9.14
C VAL A 10 2.98 5.86 -9.52
N ASN A 11 3.04 6.64 -10.61
CA ASN A 11 1.89 7.39 -11.10
C ASN A 11 0.74 6.47 -11.52
N SER A 12 1.05 5.30 -12.10
CA SER A 12 0.02 4.31 -12.46
C SER A 12 -0.65 3.70 -11.25
N PHE A 13 0.08 3.54 -10.13
CA PHE A 13 -0.51 3.12 -8.87
C PHE A 13 -1.43 4.22 -8.29
N ASP A 14 -0.95 5.45 -8.16
CA ASP A 14 -1.71 6.53 -7.49
C ASP A 14 -2.98 6.92 -8.27
N SER A 15 -2.98 6.71 -9.59
CA SER A 15 -4.14 6.92 -10.46
C SER A 15 -5.02 5.67 -10.67
N ALA A 16 -4.63 4.51 -10.13
CA ALA A 16 -5.43 3.30 -10.24
C ALA A 16 -6.74 3.42 -9.43
N PRO A 17 -7.83 2.73 -9.83
CA PRO A 17 -9.01 2.57 -9.00
C PRO A 17 -8.66 2.13 -7.57
N LEU A 18 -9.33 2.71 -6.57
CA LEU A 18 -9.03 2.50 -5.14
C LEU A 18 -8.94 1.02 -4.75
N ARG A 19 -9.79 0.16 -5.32
CA ARG A 19 -9.76 -1.29 -5.09
C ARG A 19 -8.43 -1.97 -5.50
N TYR A 20 -7.76 -1.48 -6.55
CA TYR A 20 -6.48 -2.02 -6.97
C TYR A 20 -5.34 -1.47 -6.11
N GLN A 21 -5.45 -0.21 -5.67
CA GLN A 21 -4.53 0.33 -4.67
C GLN A 21 -4.59 -0.46 -3.36
N LEU A 22 -5.80 -0.81 -2.90
CA LEU A 22 -6.03 -1.65 -1.73
C LEU A 22 -5.39 -3.05 -1.89
N ALA A 23 -5.59 -3.71 -3.03
CA ALA A 23 -5.01 -5.03 -3.29
C ALA A 23 -3.47 -5.03 -3.19
N VAL A 24 -2.83 -3.98 -3.69
CA VAL A 24 -1.37 -3.80 -3.58
C VAL A 24 -0.97 -3.55 -2.13
N VAL A 25 -1.68 -2.69 -1.38
CA VAL A 25 -1.39 -2.42 0.04
C VAL A 25 -1.50 -3.70 0.88
N VAL A 26 -2.54 -4.51 0.68
CA VAL A 26 -2.68 -5.83 1.34
C VAL A 26 -1.52 -6.76 0.98
N SER A 27 -1.11 -6.79 -0.29
CA SER A 27 0.01 -7.62 -0.73
C SER A 27 1.34 -7.18 -0.09
N GLN A 28 1.60 -5.87 -0.05
CA GLN A 28 2.78 -5.29 0.60
C GLN A 28 2.82 -5.59 2.10
N TYR A 29 1.66 -5.54 2.76
CA TYR A 29 1.56 -5.93 4.17
C TYR A 29 1.98 -7.39 4.38
N ALA A 30 1.48 -8.31 3.54
CA ALA A 30 1.83 -9.72 3.62
C ALA A 30 3.31 -10.00 3.34
N GLU A 31 3.95 -9.24 2.45
CA GLU A 31 5.41 -9.33 2.23
C GLU A 31 6.21 -8.82 3.44
N LEU A 32 5.78 -7.72 4.06
CA LEU A 32 6.42 -7.17 5.26
C LEU A 32 6.33 -8.14 6.45
N LEU A 33 5.16 -8.73 6.69
CA LEU A 33 4.98 -9.76 7.72
C LEU A 33 5.85 -10.99 7.48
N ARG A 34 6.15 -11.32 6.22
CA ARG A 34 7.01 -12.45 5.86
C ARG A 34 8.51 -12.13 5.87
N ASN A 35 8.90 -10.87 6.12
CA ASN A 35 10.28 -10.39 5.98
C ASN A 35 10.91 -10.81 4.64
N SER A 36 10.14 -10.62 3.56
CA SER A 36 10.50 -11.02 2.20
C SER A 36 11.49 -10.06 1.56
N TYR A 37 12.35 -10.51 0.64
CA TYR A 37 13.30 -9.63 -0.05
C TYR A 37 12.63 -8.52 -0.90
N TRP A 38 11.34 -8.67 -1.22
CA TRP A 38 10.56 -7.68 -1.98
C TRP A 38 10.23 -6.40 -1.20
N VAL A 39 10.54 -6.32 0.11
CA VAL A 39 10.25 -5.12 0.92
C VAL A 39 11.44 -4.19 1.11
N GLU A 40 12.56 -4.43 0.42
CA GLU A 40 13.76 -3.60 0.54
C GLU A 40 13.45 -2.13 0.18
N GLY A 41 13.69 -1.21 1.13
CA GLY A 41 13.36 0.22 0.97
C GLY A 41 11.91 0.60 1.28
N PHE A 42 11.10 -0.32 1.77
CA PHE A 42 9.73 -0.08 2.20
C PHE A 42 9.52 -0.56 3.65
N ASN A 43 8.74 0.18 4.45
CA ASN A 43 8.55 -0.13 5.87
C ASN A 43 7.07 -0.03 6.29
N MET A 44 6.76 -0.58 7.47
CA MET A 44 5.39 -0.59 8.02
C MET A 44 4.81 0.81 8.21
N ARG A 45 5.63 1.85 8.46
CA ARG A 45 5.15 3.21 8.72
C ARG A 45 4.63 3.86 7.44
N ASP A 46 5.37 3.70 6.34
CA ASP A 46 4.94 4.20 5.03
C ASP A 46 3.68 3.45 4.55
N LEU A 47 3.60 2.15 4.83
CA LEU A 47 2.41 1.35 4.52
C LEU A 47 1.19 1.81 5.33
N GLN A 48 1.34 2.08 6.62
CA GLN A 48 0.27 2.60 7.49
C GLN A 48 -0.31 3.90 6.91
N ILE A 49 0.54 4.88 6.60
CA ILE A 49 0.10 6.18 6.04
C ILE A 49 -0.69 5.97 4.75
N ARG A 50 -0.27 5.02 3.91
CA ARG A 50 -0.97 4.71 2.66
C ARG A 50 -2.33 4.04 2.93
N ALA A 51 -2.40 3.12 3.88
CA ALA A 51 -3.65 2.46 4.28
C ALA A 51 -4.66 3.46 4.87
N GLU A 52 -4.23 4.39 5.72
CA GLU A 52 -5.08 5.45 6.28
C GLU A 52 -5.66 6.36 5.19
N ARG A 53 -4.85 6.74 4.20
CA ARG A 53 -5.32 7.52 3.04
C ARG A 53 -6.36 6.77 2.24
N LEU A 54 -6.14 5.49 1.97
CA LEU A 54 -7.12 4.65 1.27
C LEU A 54 -8.41 4.48 2.07
N ALA A 55 -8.31 4.25 3.37
CA ALA A 55 -9.47 4.14 4.26
C ALA A 55 -10.34 5.41 4.21
N SER A 56 -9.70 6.57 4.26
CA SER A 56 -10.36 7.87 4.12
C SER A 56 -11.02 8.06 2.74
N GLN A 57 -10.32 7.72 1.65
CA GLN A 57 -10.85 7.86 0.28
C GLN A 57 -11.99 6.90 -0.04
N MET A 58 -11.91 5.67 0.47
CA MET A 58 -12.93 4.64 0.26
C MET A 58 -14.12 4.80 1.22
N ASN A 59 -13.92 5.51 2.35
CA ASN A 59 -14.88 5.60 3.44
C ASN A 59 -15.36 4.21 3.90
N ASP A 60 -14.40 3.29 4.09
CA ASP A 60 -14.63 1.87 4.37
C ASP A 60 -13.98 1.49 5.72
N GLU A 61 -14.79 0.99 6.64
CA GLU A 61 -14.39 0.60 7.99
C GLU A 61 -13.39 -0.56 8.00
N ALA A 62 -13.52 -1.52 7.07
CA ALA A 62 -12.59 -2.65 6.99
C ALA A 62 -11.19 -2.20 6.58
N VAL A 63 -11.09 -1.13 5.78
CA VAL A 63 -9.80 -0.55 5.38
C VAL A 63 -9.19 0.25 6.54
N TRP A 64 -10.02 0.87 7.39
CA TRP A 64 -9.55 1.46 8.65
C TRP A 64 -9.01 0.40 9.61
N GLU A 65 -9.68 -0.75 9.72
CA GLU A 65 -9.18 -1.87 10.52
C GLU A 65 -7.81 -2.36 10.01
N LEU A 66 -7.65 -2.50 8.68
CA LEU A 66 -6.35 -2.82 8.08
C LEU A 66 -5.26 -1.81 8.48
N ALA A 67 -5.55 -0.51 8.40
CA ALA A 67 -4.59 0.52 8.79
C ALA A 67 -4.16 0.40 10.28
N ASN A 68 -5.12 0.10 11.16
CA ASN A 68 -4.84 -0.15 12.58
C ASN A 68 -3.98 -1.41 12.79
N LEU A 69 -4.29 -2.51 12.09
CA LEU A 69 -3.49 -3.75 12.16
C LEU A 69 -2.03 -3.53 11.75
N ILE A 70 -1.80 -2.73 10.69
CA ILE A 70 -0.44 -2.36 10.26
C ILE A 70 0.27 -1.55 11.37
N SER A 71 -0.44 -0.62 12.02
CA SER A 71 0.13 0.18 13.12
C SER A 71 0.56 -0.69 14.31
N TYR A 72 -0.22 -1.70 14.67
CA TYR A 72 0.09 -2.60 15.78
C TYR A 72 1.20 -3.62 15.48
N SER A 73 1.58 -3.78 14.20
CA SER A 73 2.57 -4.77 13.77
C SER A 73 4.00 -4.23 13.70
N GLN A 74 4.24 -3.03 14.26
CA GLN A 74 5.56 -2.39 14.36
C GLN A 74 6.35 -2.84 15.59
#